data_AF-A0A2S8FJA5-F1
#
_entry.id   AF-A0A2S8FJA5-F1
#
_cell.length_a   1.000
_cell.length_b   1.000
_cell.length_c   1.000
_cell.angle_alpha   90.00
_cell.angle_beta   90.00
_cell.angle_gamma   90.00
#
_symmetry.space_group_name_H-M   'P 1'
#
loop_
_entity.id
_entity.type
_entity.pdbx_description
1 polymer ?
#
loop_
_entity_poly.entity_id
_entity_poly.type
_entity_poly.pdbx_seq_one_letter_code
_entity_poly.pdbx_strand_id
1 'polypeptide(L)'
;MTPNDVYLAGAIAAPVLVFGLFAPIIVWLSLMLLSPDTLDGLFEQRLIQVRGIRFRFAKFLLRVFLGLLAALATVLAVIFLFAMGRVVEIGLLVSSLILATWWLYLLGGSIVYAWQILDVLGES
;
A
#
# COMPACT_ATOMS: atom_id res chain seq x y z
N MET A 1 -27.46 -8.75 -14.18
CA MET A 1 -26.05 -8.80 -14.59
C MET A 1 -25.87 -9.94 -15.57
N THR A 2 -25.33 -9.64 -16.74
CA THR A 2 -24.93 -10.68 -17.70
C THR A 2 -23.59 -11.26 -17.26
N PRO A 3 -23.24 -12.51 -17.64
CA PRO A 3 -21.95 -13.12 -17.29
C PRO A 3 -20.76 -12.23 -17.67
N ASN A 4 -20.86 -11.51 -18.79
CA ASN A 4 -19.83 -10.59 -19.28
C ASN A 4 -19.55 -9.44 -18.32
N ASP A 5 -20.55 -8.93 -17.59
CA ASP A 5 -20.37 -7.82 -16.64
C ASP A 5 -19.53 -8.23 -15.42
N VAL A 6 -19.68 -9.49 -14.98
CA VAL A 6 -18.91 -10.07 -13.86
C VAL A 6 -17.46 -10.34 -14.28
N TYR A 7 -17.25 -10.82 -15.51
CA TYR A 7 -15.90 -11.00 -16.05
C TYR A 7 -15.17 -9.67 -16.25
N LEU A 8 -15.86 -8.62 -16.71
CA LEU A 8 -15.26 -7.30 -16.90
C LEU A 8 -14.88 -6.65 -15.56
N ALA A 9 -15.75 -6.75 -14.55
CA ALA A 9 -15.46 -6.29 -13.20
C ALA A 9 -14.28 -7.06 -12.57
N GLY A 10 -14.23 -8.38 -12.74
CA GLY A 10 -13.10 -9.21 -12.30
C GLY A 10 -11.79 -8.88 -13.03
N ALA A 11 -11.86 -8.61 -14.34
CA ALA A 11 -10.71 -8.27 -15.18
C ALA A 11 -10.12 -6.89 -14.87
N ILE A 12 -10.90 -5.96 -14.33
CA ILE A 12 -10.41 -4.63 -13.89
C ILE A 12 -9.97 -4.68 -12.41
N ALA A 13 -10.72 -5.38 -11.55
CA ALA A 13 -10.41 -5.47 -10.13
C ALA A 13 -9.12 -6.26 -9.85
N ALA A 14 -8.83 -7.33 -10.61
CA ALA A 14 -7.64 -8.15 -10.40
C ALA A 14 -6.33 -7.38 -10.67
N PRO A 15 -6.15 -6.65 -11.79
CA PRO A 15 -4.99 -5.81 -12.00
C PRO A 15 -4.86 -4.69 -10.97
N VAL A 16 -5.95 -4.05 -10.54
CA VAL A 16 -5.89 -2.99 -9.53
C VAL A 16 -5.44 -3.52 -8.17
N LEU A 17 -5.89 -4.71 -7.79
CA LEU A 17 -5.41 -5.39 -6.57
C LEU A 17 -3.93 -5.79 -6.69
N VAL A 18 -3.52 -6.28 -7.86
CA VAL A 18 -2.14 -6.71 -8.13
C VAL A 18 -1.18 -5.51 -8.21
N PHE A 19 -1.47 -4.50 -9.04
CA PHE A 19 -0.68 -3.27 -9.14
C PHE A 19 -0.66 -2.49 -7.83
N GLY A 20 -1.80 -2.47 -7.13
CA GLY A 20 -1.86 -1.98 -5.76
C GLY A 20 -0.79 -2.67 -4.92
N LEU A 21 -0.80 -4.01 -4.84
CA LEU A 21 0.16 -4.77 -4.02
C LEU A 21 1.63 -4.50 -4.39
N PHE A 22 1.94 -4.31 -5.68
CA PHE A 22 3.31 -4.11 -6.15
C PHE A 22 3.81 -2.67 -6.08
N ALA A 23 2.97 -1.64 -6.28
CA ALA A 23 3.39 -0.24 -6.21
C ALA A 23 4.14 0.17 -4.91
N PRO A 24 3.68 -0.16 -3.70
CA PRO A 24 4.38 0.16 -2.45
C PRO A 24 5.66 -0.67 -2.27
N ILE A 25 5.69 -1.90 -2.79
CA ILE A 25 6.90 -2.74 -2.81
C ILE A 25 7.94 -2.13 -3.75
N ILE A 26 7.51 -1.62 -4.90
CA ILE A 26 8.38 -0.91 -5.86
C ILE A 26 8.89 0.40 -5.26
N VAL A 27 8.03 1.19 -4.59
CA VAL A 27 8.45 2.41 -3.88
C VAL A 27 9.44 2.07 -2.76
N TRP A 28 9.17 1.02 -1.98
CA TRP A 28 10.09 0.55 -0.94
C TRP A 28 11.42 0.03 -1.51
N LEU A 29 11.39 -0.77 -2.58
CA LEU A 29 12.59 -1.24 -3.28
C LEU A 29 13.38 -0.09 -3.88
N SER A 30 12.71 0.93 -4.43
CA SER A 30 13.35 2.14 -4.97
C SER A 30 14.01 2.95 -3.85
N LEU A 31 13.37 3.03 -2.68
CA LEU A 31 13.93 3.66 -1.48
C LEU A 31 15.06 2.84 -0.84
N MET A 32 15.06 1.52 -1.00
CA MET A 32 16.14 0.60 -0.60
C MET A 32 17.33 0.63 -1.56
N LEU A 33 17.07 0.81 -2.86
CA LEU A 33 18.09 0.95 -3.92
C LEU A 33 18.92 2.24 -3.78
N LEU A 34 18.45 3.22 -3.01
CA LEU A 34 19.27 4.28 -2.41
C LEU A 34 20.18 3.71 -1.29
N SER A 35 20.70 2.49 -1.47
CA SER A 35 21.49 1.71 -0.51
C SER A 35 22.64 2.54 0.05
N PRO A 36 23.08 2.32 1.31
CA PRO A 36 24.29 2.94 1.87
C PRO A 36 25.51 2.92 0.94
N ASP A 37 25.63 1.96 0.02
CA ASP A 37 26.71 1.92 -0.98
C ASP A 37 26.66 3.08 -2.00
N THR A 38 25.50 3.73 -2.17
CA THR A 38 25.34 5.01 -2.89
C THR A 38 25.48 6.25 -1.99
N LEU A 39 25.54 6.06 -0.67
CA LEU A 39 25.63 7.11 0.34
C LEU A 39 27.05 7.20 0.95
N ASP A 40 28.02 6.48 0.39
CA ASP A 40 29.45 6.61 0.69
C ASP A 40 29.88 8.06 0.40
N GLY A 41 29.85 8.89 1.44
CA GLY A 41 30.08 10.34 1.37
C GLY A 41 29.15 11.19 2.23
N LEU A 42 28.03 10.64 2.72
CA LEU A 42 27.15 11.34 3.66
C LEU A 42 27.72 11.32 5.08
N PHE A 43 27.75 12.49 5.72
CA PHE A 43 28.13 12.65 7.12
C PHE A 43 27.35 11.67 8.02
N GLU A 44 28.05 11.07 9.00
CA GLU A 44 27.54 10.01 9.88
C GLU A 44 26.20 10.36 10.55
N GLN A 45 25.97 11.64 10.86
CA GLN A 45 24.71 12.14 11.42
C GLN A 45 23.50 11.99 10.48
N ARG A 46 23.67 12.23 9.17
CA ARG A 46 22.57 12.09 8.18
C ARG A 46 22.24 10.63 7.94
N LEU A 47 23.26 9.76 7.98
CA LEU A 47 23.12 8.32 7.86
C LEU A 47 22.25 7.74 9.00
N ILE A 48 22.44 8.25 10.23
CA ILE A 48 21.60 7.90 11.38
C ILE A 48 20.14 8.36 11.16
N GLN A 49 19.92 9.58 10.67
CA GLN A 49 18.58 10.11 10.41
C GLN A 49 17.85 9.30 9.32
N VAL A 50 18.51 9.00 8.20
CA VAL A 50 17.95 8.18 7.11
C VAL A 50 17.61 6.77 7.61
N ARG A 51 18.47 6.14 8.41
CA ARG A 51 18.16 4.83 9.04
C ARG A 51 16.93 4.92 9.95
N GLY A 52 16.79 6.00 10.73
CA GLY A 52 15.61 6.25 11.55
C GLY A 52 14.33 6.38 10.73
N ILE A 53 14.38 7.09 9.60
CA ILE A 53 13.25 7.21 8.67
C ILE A 53 12.89 5.86 8.06
N ARG A 54 13.88 5.09 7.59
CA ARG A 54 13.67 3.73 7.05
C ARG A 54 12.99 2.80 8.04
N PHE A 55 13.41 2.83 9.30
CA PHE A 55 12.79 2.00 10.35
C PHE A 55 11.34 2.41 10.63
N ARG A 56 11.04 3.72 10.66
CA ARG A 56 9.66 4.21 10.79
C ARG A 56 8.81 3.82 9.58
N PHE A 57 9.37 3.91 8.38
CA PHE A 57 8.69 3.48 7.16
C PHE A 57 8.43 1.97 7.14
N ALA A 58 9.37 1.14 7.58
CA ALA A 58 9.17 -0.30 7.72
C ALA A 58 8.04 -0.63 8.71
N LYS A 59 7.98 0.07 9.86
CA LYS A 59 6.86 -0.05 10.81
C LYS A 59 5.52 0.40 10.21
N PHE A 60 5.54 1.48 9.42
CA PHE A 60 4.36 1.94 8.70
C PHE A 60 3.87 0.90 7.69
N LEU A 61 4.77 0.34 6.87
CA LEU A 61 4.44 -0.72 5.92
C LEU A 61 3.87 -1.95 6.62
N LEU A 62 4.43 -2.35 7.76
CA LEU A 62 3.88 -3.44 8.56
C LEU A 62 2.44 -3.15 9.01
N ARG A 63 2.14 -1.93 9.48
CA ARG A 63 0.78 -1.53 9.86
C ARG A 63 -0.18 -1.55 8.67
N VAL A 64 0.26 -1.04 7.52
CA VAL A 64 -0.53 -1.08 6.29
C VAL A 64 -0.80 -2.52 5.86
N PHE A 65 0.21 -3.40 5.93
CA PHE A 65 0.07 -4.80 5.56
C PHE A 65 -0.94 -5.54 6.45
N LEU A 66 -0.87 -5.31 7.77
CA LEU A 66 -1.86 -5.84 8.71
C LEU A 66 -3.27 -5.28 8.44
N GLY A 67 -3.37 -3.99 8.11
CA GLY A 67 -4.62 -3.35 7.72
C GLY A 67 -5.23 -3.93 6.45
N LEU A 68 -4.41 -4.17 5.42
CA LEU A 68 -4.83 -4.79 4.17
C LEU A 68 -5.25 -6.25 4.36
N LEU A 69 -4.55 -7.01 5.20
CA LEU A 69 -4.96 -8.37 5.58
C LEU A 69 -6.33 -8.38 6.27
N ALA A 70 -6.55 -7.45 7.21
CA ALA A 70 -7.83 -7.30 7.89
C ALA A 70 -8.95 -6.86 6.93
N ALA A 71 -8.65 -5.94 6.01
CA ALA A 71 -9.57 -5.53 4.96
C ALA A 71 -9.94 -6.71 4.05
N LEU A 72 -8.95 -7.50 3.60
CA LEU A 72 -9.18 -8.69 2.79
C LEU A 72 -10.04 -9.73 3.51
N ALA A 73 -9.75 -10.00 4.79
CA ALA A 73 -10.56 -10.91 5.60
C ALA A 73 -12.01 -10.41 5.72
N THR A 74 -12.21 -9.09 5.85
CA THR A 74 -13.54 -8.47 5.87
C THR A 74 -14.26 -8.63 4.54
N VAL A 75 -13.57 -8.39 3.42
CA VAL A 75 -14.13 -8.60 2.07
C VAL A 75 -14.55 -10.07 1.88
N LEU A 76 -13.70 -11.02 2.27
CA LEU A 76 -14.01 -12.45 2.17
C LEU A 76 -15.19 -12.84 3.07
N ALA A 77 -15.26 -12.30 4.30
CA ALA A 77 -16.39 -12.53 5.20
C ALA A 77 -17.70 -11.96 4.62
N VAL A 78 -17.65 -10.77 4.03
CA VAL A 78 -18.80 -10.15 3.35
C VAL A 78 -19.23 -11.01 2.15
N ILE A 79 -18.30 -11.43 1.29
CA ILE A 79 -18.63 -12.33 0.17
C ILE A 79 -19.26 -13.62 0.70
N PHE A 80 -18.70 -14.25 1.75
CA PHE A 80 -19.21 -15.49 2.32
C PHE A 80 -20.63 -15.32 2.90
N LEU A 81 -20.87 -14.26 3.68
CA LEU A 81 -22.16 -14.00 4.31
C LEU A 81 -23.24 -13.58 3.31
N PHE A 82 -22.88 -12.84 2.26
CA PHE A 82 -23.82 -12.29 1.30
C PHE A 82 -23.94 -13.10 0.00
N ALA A 83 -23.09 -14.12 -0.22
CA ALA A 83 -23.24 -15.08 -1.33
C ALA A 83 -24.59 -15.82 -1.33
N MET A 84 -25.35 -15.76 -0.23
CA MET A 84 -26.69 -16.34 -0.11
C MET A 84 -27.85 -15.33 -0.29
N GLY A 85 -27.61 -14.05 -0.58
CA GLY A 85 -28.67 -13.03 -0.61
C GLY A 85 -28.54 -11.95 -1.70
N ARG A 86 -29.63 -11.21 -1.95
CA ARG A 86 -29.70 -10.09 -2.94
C ARG A 86 -28.89 -8.83 -2.57
N VAL A 87 -28.02 -8.87 -1.55
CA VAL A 87 -27.35 -7.69 -0.95
C VAL A 87 -25.85 -7.63 -1.27
N VAL A 88 -25.37 -8.47 -2.18
CA VAL A 88 -23.95 -8.57 -2.58
C VAL A 88 -23.38 -7.22 -3.06
N GLU A 89 -24.17 -6.41 -3.76
CA GLU A 89 -23.74 -5.12 -4.31
C GLU A 89 -23.29 -4.12 -3.23
N ILE A 90 -24.03 -4.03 -2.13
CA ILE A 90 -23.68 -3.14 -1.00
C ILE A 90 -22.40 -3.65 -0.32
N GLY A 91 -22.29 -4.96 -0.12
CA GLY A 91 -21.10 -5.59 0.46
C GLY A 91 -19.83 -5.32 -0.35
N LEU A 92 -19.92 -5.40 -1.68
CA LEU A 92 -18.83 -5.10 -2.59
C LEU A 92 -18.46 -3.61 -2.58
N LEU A 93 -19.44 -2.72 -2.53
CA LEU A 93 -19.22 -1.27 -2.42
C LEU A 93 -18.47 -0.90 -1.14
N VAL A 94 -18.93 -1.39 0.01
CA VAL A 94 -18.28 -1.14 1.32
C VAL A 94 -16.86 -1.71 1.34
N SER A 95 -16.68 -2.93 0.84
CA SER A 95 -15.38 -3.58 0.73
C SER A 95 -14.40 -2.79 -0.14
N SER A 96 -14.88 -2.27 -1.28
CA SER A 96 -14.09 -1.45 -2.19
C SER A 96 -13.67 -0.13 -1.56
N LEU A 97 -14.55 0.50 -0.78
CA LEU A 97 -14.28 1.73 -0.04
C LEU A 97 -13.21 1.54 1.04
N ILE A 98 -13.28 0.43 1.80
CA ILE A 98 -12.27 0.08 2.79
C ILE A 98 -10.91 -0.13 2.12
N LEU A 99 -10.87 -0.91 1.03
CA LEU A 99 -9.64 -1.14 0.26
C LEU A 99 -9.07 0.17 -0.30
N ALA A 100 -9.90 1.02 -0.92
CA ALA A 100 -9.48 2.31 -1.45
C ALA A 100 -8.90 3.23 -0.37
N THR A 101 -9.50 3.23 0.82
CA THR A 101 -9.01 4.01 1.97
C THR A 101 -7.62 3.53 2.42
N TRP A 102 -7.42 2.22 2.49
CA TRP A 102 -6.10 1.64 2.81
C TRP A 102 -5.05 1.94 1.74
N TRP A 103 -5.44 1.92 0.47
CA TRP A 103 -4.57 2.31 -0.65
C TRP A 103 -4.14 3.78 -0.57
N LEU A 104 -5.08 4.69 -0.31
CA LEU A 104 -4.77 6.11 -0.15
C LEU A 104 -3.87 6.35 1.07
N TYR A 105 -4.12 5.65 2.17
CA TYR A 105 -3.28 5.72 3.37
C TYR A 105 -1.83 5.28 3.08
N LEU A 106 -1.68 4.18 2.33
CA LEU A 106 -0.37 3.68 1.90
C LEU A 106 0.36 4.65 0.97
N LEU A 107 -0.32 5.15 -0.06
CA LEU A 107 0.26 6.10 -1.02
C LEU A 107 0.67 7.39 -0.32
N GLY A 108 -0.23 7.99 0.47
CA GLY A 108 0.05 9.21 1.22
C GLY A 108 1.23 9.04 2.19
N GLY A 109 1.26 7.95 2.96
CA GLY A 109 2.38 7.69 3.87
C GLY A 109 3.69 7.46 3.12
N SER A 110 3.66 6.74 1.99
CA SER A 110 4.86 6.49 1.18
C SER A 110 5.46 7.80 0.62
N ILE A 111 4.60 8.72 0.15
CA ILE A 111 5.04 10.05 -0.30
C ILE A 111 5.64 10.85 0.86
N VAL A 112 5.01 10.84 2.03
CA VAL A 112 5.52 11.55 3.22
C VAL A 112 6.91 11.04 3.62
N TYR A 113 7.12 9.72 3.65
CA TYR A 113 8.42 9.15 3.99
C TYR A 113 9.48 9.39 2.90
N ALA A 114 9.08 9.37 1.61
CA ALA A 114 9.98 9.74 0.51
C ALA A 114 10.40 11.21 0.62
N TRP A 115 9.47 12.12 0.93
CA TRP A 115 9.74 13.53 1.13
C TRP A 115 10.70 13.78 2.30
N GLN A 116 10.50 13.10 3.44
CA GLN A 116 11.41 13.18 4.59
C GLN A 116 12.84 12.74 4.24
N ILE A 117 12.99 11.73 3.39
CA ILE A 117 14.32 11.28 2.94
C ILE A 117 14.95 12.34 2.03
N LEU A 118 14.18 12.90 1.09
CA LEU A 118 14.67 13.95 0.20
C LEU A 118 15.09 15.21 0.96
N ASP A 119 14.35 15.61 1.99
CA ASP A 119 14.63 16.78 2.83
C ASP A 119 15.99 16.62 3.54
N VAL A 120 16.22 15.47 4.20
CA VAL A 120 17.50 15.15 4.87
C VAL A 120 18.68 15.10 3.89
N LEU A 121 18.43 14.70 2.64
CA LEU A 121 19.46 14.67 1.59
C LEU A 121 19.69 16.06 0.97
N GLY A 122 18.69 16.94 0.95
CA GLY A 122 18.69 18.23 0.27
C GLY A 122 19.16 19.42 1.10
N GLU A 123 19.21 19.32 2.43
CA GLU A 123 19.85 20.33 3.28
C GLU A 123 21.37 20.37 2.96
N SER A 124 21.84 21.27 2.11
CA SER A 124 23.27 21.43 1.78
C SER A 124 23.95 22.42 2.71
#